data_AF-A0A357WZA7-F1
#
_entry.id   AF-A0A357WZA7-F1
#
_cell.length_a   1.000
_cell.length_b   1.000
_cell.length_c   1.000
_cell.angle_alpha   90.00
_cell.angle_beta   90.00
_cell.angle_gamma   90.00
#
_symmetry.space_group_name_H-M   'P 1'
#
loop_
_entity.id
_entity.type
_entity.pdbx_description
1 polymer ?
#
loop_
_entity_poly.entity_id
_entity_poly.type
_entity_poly.pdbx_seq_one_letter_code
_entity_poly.pdbx_strand_id
1 'polypeptide(L)'
;MMTARAAALRQWIGRAKKIHDKLYPYEQAVRNLDGACGIDSICRERDRLRAKEAAARLELYDLLTNAVLPPRQFTILNLHYLQYESWTAIANKLNIERRYALQIHLQAIERLASQREINKGFLLGASP
;
A
#
# COMPACT_ATOMS: atom_id res chain seq x y z
N MET A 1 -1.90 -17.11 13.11
CA MET A 1 -3.09 -16.25 13.25
C MET A 1 -2.59 -14.81 13.23
N MET A 2 -3.22 -13.92 12.45
CA MET A 2 -2.71 -12.54 12.31
C MET A 2 -3.10 -11.71 13.54
N THR A 3 -2.17 -10.95 14.11
CA THR A 3 -2.44 -10.11 15.28
C THR A 3 -3.41 -8.97 14.93
N ALA A 4 -4.21 -8.49 15.89
CA ALA A 4 -5.13 -7.36 15.66
C ALA A 4 -4.39 -6.11 15.14
N ARG A 5 -3.16 -5.93 15.61
CA ARG A 5 -2.25 -4.89 15.17
C ARG A 5 -1.79 -5.07 13.73
N ALA A 6 -1.35 -6.27 13.35
CA ALA A 6 -1.00 -6.58 11.97
C ALA A 6 -2.21 -6.41 11.05
N ALA A 7 -3.43 -6.72 11.52
CA ALA A 7 -4.66 -6.42 10.80
C ALA A 7 -4.86 -4.91 10.59
N ALA A 8 -4.72 -4.10 11.63
CA ALA A 8 -4.81 -2.64 11.53
C ALA A 8 -3.73 -2.06 10.59
N LEU A 9 -2.49 -2.54 10.70
CA LEU A 9 -1.40 -2.13 9.82
C LEU A 9 -1.70 -2.50 8.36
N ARG A 10 -2.20 -3.72 8.10
CA ARG A 10 -2.61 -4.15 6.76
C ARG A 10 -3.68 -3.25 6.17
N GLN A 11 -4.66 -2.84 6.98
CA GLN A 11 -5.68 -1.89 6.54
C GLN A 11 -5.08 -0.51 6.24
N TRP A 12 -4.17 -0.04 7.08
CA TRP A 12 -3.50 1.24 6.90
C TRP A 12 -2.65 1.24 5.61
N ILE A 13 -1.72 0.30 5.42
CA ILE A 13 -0.87 0.23 4.21
C ILE A 13 -1.69 0.04 2.93
N GLY A 14 -2.83 -0.67 3.02
CA GLY A 14 -3.72 -0.91 1.88
C GLY A 14 -4.57 0.29 1.48
N ARG A 15 -4.50 1.42 2.19
CA ARG A 15 -5.35 2.59 1.91
C ARG A 15 -5.06 3.24 0.56
N ALA A 16 -3.79 3.32 0.15
CA ALA A 16 -3.41 3.89 -1.14
C ALA A 16 -4.04 3.07 -2.28
N LYS A 17 -3.94 1.75 -2.21
CA LYS A 17 -4.59 0.84 -3.17
C LYS A 17 -6.11 1.01 -3.20
N LYS A 18 -6.77 1.15 -2.04
CA LYS A 18 -8.23 1.40 -2.00
C LYS A 18 -8.61 2.72 -2.65
N ILE A 19 -7.77 3.75 -2.54
CA ILE A 19 -7.99 5.03 -3.21
C ILE A 19 -7.75 4.87 -4.72
N HIS A 20 -6.70 4.15 -5.12
CA HIS A 20 -6.41 3.82 -6.51
C HIS A 20 -7.59 3.10 -7.20
N ASP A 21 -8.13 2.07 -6.57
CA ASP A 21 -9.26 1.31 -7.10
C ASP A 21 -10.52 2.20 -7.25
N LYS A 22 -10.68 3.24 -6.39
CA LYS A 22 -11.74 4.26 -6.51
C LYS A 22 -11.44 5.34 -7.56
N LEU A 23 -10.17 5.63 -7.82
CA LEU A 23 -9.71 6.61 -8.79
C LEU A 23 -9.90 6.10 -10.21
N TYR A 24 -9.68 4.80 -10.44
CA TYR A 24 -9.72 4.19 -11.77
C TYR A 24 -10.96 4.53 -12.62
N PRO A 25 -12.21 4.47 -12.09
CA PRO A 25 -13.39 4.88 -12.86
C PRO A 25 -13.38 6.35 -13.30
N TYR A 26 -12.86 7.26 -12.46
CA TYR A 26 -12.75 8.68 -12.81
C TYR A 26 -11.67 8.90 -13.88
N GLU A 27 -10.57 8.15 -13.83
CA GLU A 27 -9.54 8.22 -14.88
C GLU A 27 -10.07 7.71 -16.22
N GLN A 28 -10.86 6.62 -16.21
CA GLN A 28 -11.55 6.14 -17.41
C GLN A 28 -12.57 7.16 -17.92
N ALA A 29 -13.36 7.75 -17.03
CA ALA A 29 -14.35 8.75 -17.40
C ALA A 29 -13.71 9.99 -18.05
N VAL A 30 -12.62 10.53 -17.49
CA VAL A 30 -11.93 11.67 -18.12
C VAL A 30 -11.35 11.31 -19.48
N ARG A 31 -10.80 10.11 -19.65
CA ARG A 31 -10.28 9.66 -20.97
C ARG A 31 -11.39 9.52 -22.01
N ASN A 32 -12.53 8.96 -21.61
CA ASN A 32 -13.65 8.69 -22.53
C ASN A 32 -14.48 9.93 -22.85
N LEU A 33 -14.41 10.96 -22.01
CA LEU A 33 -15.14 12.23 -22.16
C LEU A 33 -14.22 13.39 -22.57
N ASP A 34 -13.05 13.09 -23.12
CA ASP A 34 -12.11 14.11 -23.55
C ASP A 34 -12.75 15.04 -24.59
N GLY A 35 -12.66 16.35 -24.36
CA GLY A 35 -13.33 17.37 -25.18
C GLY A 35 -14.84 17.55 -24.94
N ALA A 36 -15.48 16.77 -24.07
CA ALA A 36 -16.89 16.97 -23.72
C ALA A 36 -17.08 18.17 -22.78
N CYS A 37 -18.15 18.93 -22.97
CA CYS A 37 -18.52 20.01 -22.05
C CYS A 37 -19.02 19.47 -20.70
N GLY A 38 -18.69 20.14 -19.60
CA GLY A 38 -19.25 19.85 -18.27
C GLY A 38 -18.54 18.75 -17.47
N ILE A 39 -17.32 18.37 -17.84
CA ILE A 39 -16.54 17.32 -17.15
C ILE A 39 -15.80 17.82 -15.89
N ASP A 40 -15.94 19.10 -15.52
CA ASP A 40 -15.17 19.73 -14.45
C ASP A 40 -15.32 19.03 -13.09
N SER A 41 -16.52 18.55 -12.76
CA SER A 41 -16.78 17.84 -11.50
C SER A 41 -16.03 16.51 -11.43
N ILE A 42 -15.98 15.79 -12.55
CA ILE A 42 -15.26 14.52 -12.69
C ILE A 42 -13.75 14.76 -12.59
N CYS A 43 -13.23 15.79 -13.28
CA CYS A 43 -11.82 16.19 -13.21
C CYS A 43 -11.41 16.58 -11.79
N ARG A 44 -12.23 17.37 -11.08
CA ARG A 44 -11.96 17.79 -9.70
C ARG A 44 -11.89 16.62 -8.73
N GLU A 45 -12.83 15.67 -8.82
CA GLU A 45 -12.80 14.50 -7.91
C GLU A 45 -11.64 13.56 -8.26
N ARG A 46 -11.31 13.37 -9.55
CA ARG A 46 -10.09 12.66 -9.98
C ARG A 46 -8.85 13.27 -9.33
N ASP A 47 -8.68 14.58 -9.43
CA ASP A 47 -7.47 15.27 -8.94
C ASP A 47 -7.38 15.22 -7.41
N ARG A 48 -8.53 15.35 -6.73
CA ARG A 48 -8.63 15.14 -5.28
C ARG A 48 -8.22 13.73 -4.87
N LEU A 49 -8.68 12.71 -5.58
CA LEU A 49 -8.34 11.31 -5.30
C LEU A 49 -6.87 11.03 -5.59
N ARG A 50 -6.31 11.55 -6.69
CA ARG A 50 -4.87 11.46 -7.00
C ARG A 50 -4.00 12.09 -5.91
N ALA A 51 -4.36 13.27 -5.42
CA ALA A 51 -3.62 13.92 -4.34
C ALA A 51 -3.62 13.05 -3.05
N LYS A 52 -4.78 12.48 -2.69
CA LYS A 52 -4.92 11.59 -1.54
C LYS A 52 -4.12 10.29 -1.71
N GLU A 53 -4.17 9.71 -2.91
CA GLU A 53 -3.40 8.52 -3.25
C GLU A 53 -1.90 8.79 -3.13
N ALA A 54 -1.42 9.88 -3.72
CA ALA A 54 -0.02 10.27 -3.69
C ALA A 54 0.49 10.47 -2.25
N ALA A 55 -0.28 11.16 -1.41
CA ALA A 55 0.06 11.33 0.01
C ALA A 55 0.13 9.98 0.75
N ALA A 56 -0.88 9.12 0.57
CA ALA A 56 -0.90 7.81 1.19
C ALA A 56 0.25 6.90 0.71
N ARG A 57 0.62 7.01 -0.57
CA ARG A 57 1.72 6.26 -1.18
C ARG A 57 3.06 6.72 -0.66
N LEU A 58 3.25 8.03 -0.47
CA LEU A 58 4.46 8.62 0.11
C LEU A 58 4.66 8.14 1.56
N GLU A 59 3.63 8.23 2.39
CA GLU A 59 3.67 7.72 3.77
C GLU A 59 3.99 6.21 3.84
N LEU A 60 3.52 5.42 2.87
CA LEU A 60 3.86 4.00 2.77
C LEU A 60 5.32 3.81 2.33
N TYR A 61 5.78 4.59 1.36
CA TYR A 61 7.17 4.54 0.90
C TYR A 61 8.14 4.85 2.05
N ASP A 62 7.85 5.88 2.85
CA ASP A 62 8.64 6.23 4.03
C ASP A 62 8.63 5.10 5.06
N LEU A 63 7.47 4.47 5.30
CA LEU A 63 7.40 3.31 6.20
C LEU A 63 8.29 2.17 5.70
N LEU A 64 8.20 1.81 4.42
CA LEU A 64 8.93 0.67 3.87
C LEU A 64 10.45 0.93 3.79
N THR A 65 10.86 2.16 3.50
CA THR A 65 12.27 2.55 3.42
C THR A 65 12.95 2.47 4.79
N ASN A 66 12.23 2.76 5.86
CA ASN A 66 12.75 2.70 7.24
C ASN A 66 12.53 1.33 7.91
N ALA A 67 11.95 0.36 7.20
CA ALA A 67 11.62 -0.94 7.77
C ALA A 67 12.77 -1.94 7.65
N VAL A 68 12.98 -2.74 8.69
CA VAL A 68 13.96 -3.84 8.66
C VAL A 68 13.30 -5.09 8.07
N LEU A 69 13.16 -5.13 6.75
CA LEU A 69 12.55 -6.24 6.02
C LEU A 69 13.59 -7.03 5.22
N PRO A 70 13.52 -8.38 5.20
CA PRO A 70 14.21 -9.19 4.21
C PRO A 70 13.85 -8.72 2.78
N PRO A 71 14.79 -8.76 1.82
CA PRO A 71 14.56 -8.26 0.47
C PRO A 71 13.28 -8.81 -0.17
N ARG A 72 13.03 -10.12 -0.01
CA ARG A 72 11.83 -10.76 -0.57
C ARG A 72 10.52 -10.26 0.03
N GLN A 73 10.50 -9.93 1.32
CA GLN A 73 9.35 -9.34 2.00
C GLN A 73 9.11 -7.92 1.50
N PHE A 74 10.17 -7.10 1.42
CA PHE A 74 10.10 -5.76 0.85
C PHE A 74 9.57 -5.79 -0.59
N THR A 75 10.12 -6.66 -1.45
CA THR A 75 9.70 -6.80 -2.85
C THR A 75 8.20 -7.10 -2.96
N ILE A 76 7.69 -8.04 -2.16
CA ILE A 76 6.26 -8.38 -2.19
C ILE A 76 5.38 -7.21 -1.75
N LEU A 77 5.77 -6.47 -0.70
CA LEU A 77 5.02 -5.28 -0.27
C LEU A 77 5.08 -4.15 -1.30
N ASN A 78 6.25 -3.91 -1.90
CA ASN A 78 6.43 -2.92 -2.96
C ASN A 78 5.57 -3.24 -4.19
N LEU A 79 5.64 -4.47 -4.71
CA LEU A 79 4.83 -4.87 -5.86
C LEU A 79 3.34 -4.75 -5.56
N HIS A 80 2.89 -5.22 -4.38
CA HIS A 80 1.47 -5.24 -4.07
C HIS A 80 0.89 -3.85 -3.75
N TYR A 81 1.60 -3.01 -2.99
CA TYR A 81 1.04 -1.78 -2.45
C TYR A 81 1.56 -0.49 -3.10
N LEU A 82 2.74 -0.50 -3.72
CA LEU A 82 3.27 0.68 -4.42
C LEU A 82 3.09 0.59 -5.94
N GLN A 83 3.10 -0.63 -6.50
CA GLN A 83 2.87 -0.90 -7.93
C GLN A 83 1.48 -1.49 -8.22
N TYR A 84 0.69 -1.78 -7.19
CA TYR A 84 -0.67 -2.34 -7.29
C TYR A 84 -0.79 -3.64 -8.09
N GLU A 85 0.28 -4.42 -8.14
CA GLU A 85 0.30 -5.70 -8.83
C GLU A 85 -0.67 -6.70 -8.18
N SER A 86 -1.35 -7.47 -9.04
CA SER A 86 -2.19 -8.57 -8.60
C SER A 86 -1.33 -9.71 -8.04
N TRP A 87 -1.91 -10.53 -7.17
CA TRP A 87 -1.20 -11.70 -6.63
C TRP A 87 -0.71 -12.67 -7.71
N THR A 88 -1.45 -12.78 -8.82
CA THR A 88 -1.05 -13.58 -9.98
C THR A 88 0.13 -12.95 -10.71
N ALA A 89 0.11 -11.63 -10.92
CA ALA A 89 1.22 -10.92 -11.55
C ALA A 89 2.50 -11.00 -10.69
N ILE A 90 2.38 -10.85 -9.37
CA ILE A 90 3.50 -11.02 -8.42
C ILE A 90 4.07 -12.44 -8.49
N ALA A 91 3.20 -13.45 -8.45
CA ALA A 91 3.61 -14.86 -8.55
C ALA A 91 4.40 -15.13 -9.82
N ASN A 92 3.91 -14.63 -10.97
CA ASN A 92 4.57 -14.76 -12.26
C ASN A 92 5.91 -14.00 -12.29
N LYS A 93 5.94 -12.73 -11.88
CA LYS A 93 7.17 -11.91 -11.86
C LYS A 93 8.28 -12.50 -10.99
N LEU A 94 7.91 -13.12 -9.86
CA LEU A 94 8.86 -13.67 -8.91
C LEU A 94 9.11 -15.17 -9.11
N ASN A 95 8.49 -15.79 -10.12
CA ASN A 95 8.51 -17.22 -10.40
C ASN A 95 8.27 -18.07 -9.13
N ILE A 96 7.17 -17.79 -8.44
CA ILE A 96 6.73 -18.51 -7.24
C ILE A 96 5.25 -18.80 -7.26
N GLU A 97 4.83 -19.74 -6.42
CA GLU A 97 3.41 -19.95 -6.17
C GLU A 97 2.75 -18.73 -5.51
N ARG A 98 1.52 -18.46 -5.96
CA ARG A 98 0.67 -17.40 -5.38
C ARG A 98 0.47 -17.57 -3.88
N ARG A 99 0.27 -18.80 -3.41
CA ARG A 99 0.09 -19.11 -1.98
C ARG A 99 1.34 -18.75 -1.17
N TYR A 100 2.52 -19.02 -1.72
CA TYR A 100 3.78 -18.65 -1.09
C TYR A 100 3.98 -17.13 -1.03
N ALA A 101 3.63 -16.40 -2.10
CA ALA A 101 3.66 -14.94 -2.10
C ALA A 101 2.76 -14.33 -1.00
N LEU A 102 1.55 -14.88 -0.82
CA LEU A 102 0.63 -14.49 0.27
C LEU A 102 1.20 -14.80 1.65
N GLN A 103 1.87 -15.94 1.82
CA GLN A 103 2.51 -16.28 3.09
C GLN A 103 3.62 -15.28 3.44
N ILE A 104 4.50 -14.95 2.48
CA ILE A 104 5.57 -13.97 2.70
C ILE A 104 4.97 -12.59 3.01
N HIS A 105 3.89 -12.20 2.33
CA HIS A 105 3.16 -10.97 2.63
C HIS A 105 2.70 -10.92 4.08
N LEU A 106 2.01 -11.96 4.56
CA LEU A 106 1.51 -12.01 5.95
C LEU A 106 2.66 -11.92 6.96
N GLN A 107 3.77 -12.62 6.71
CA GLN A 107 4.97 -12.56 7.55
C GLN A 107 5.60 -11.15 7.57
N ALA A 108 5.62 -10.46 6.42
CA ALA A 108 6.12 -9.10 6.32
C ALA A 108 5.25 -8.11 7.12
N ILE A 109 3.93 -8.25 7.07
CA ILE A 109 3.00 -7.40 7.84
C ILE A 109 3.19 -7.59 9.34
N GLU A 110 3.28 -8.84 9.81
CA GLU A 110 3.54 -9.11 11.23
C GLU A 110 4.87 -8.51 11.68
N ARG A 111 5.93 -8.68 10.89
CA ARG A 111 7.25 -8.12 11.20
C ARG A 111 7.22 -6.59 11.31
N LEU A 112 6.58 -5.92 10.35
CA LEU A 112 6.40 -4.47 10.40
C LEU A 112 5.60 -4.03 11.63
N ALA A 113 4.56 -4.78 11.98
CA ALA A 113 3.74 -4.51 13.15
C ALA A 113 4.62 -4.57 14.42
N SER A 114 5.41 -5.63 14.59
CA SER A 114 6.31 -5.79 15.75
C SER A 114 7.40 -4.71 15.83
N GLN A 115 7.98 -4.27 14.71
CA GLN A 115 9.01 -3.21 14.72
C GLN A 115 8.48 -1.87 15.27
N ARG A 116 7.23 -1.55 14.96
CA ARG A 116 6.57 -0.36 15.53
C ARG A 116 6.32 -0.48 17.05
N GLU A 117 6.44 -1.66 17.67
CA GLU A 117 6.36 -1.82 19.13
C GLU A 117 7.67 -1.41 19.78
N ILE A 118 8.76 -1.91 19.21
CA ILE A 118 10.11 -1.62 19.69
C ILE A 118 10.37 -0.10 19.65
N ASN A 119 9.98 0.58 18.57
CA ASN A 119 10.15 2.03 18.48
C ASN A 119 9.27 2.83 19.45
N LYS A 120 8.12 2.30 19.91
CA LYS A 120 7.30 2.95 20.95
C LYS A 120 7.79 2.63 22.37
N GLY A 121 8.28 1.41 22.61
CA GLY A 121 8.86 1.00 23.89
C GLY A 121 10.20 1.66 24.17
N PHE A 122 11.03 1.87 23.14
CA PHE A 122 12.32 2.56 23.26
C PHE A 122 12.16 4.05 23.61
N LEU A 123 11.15 4.72 23.05
CA LEU A 123 10.83 6.12 23.38
C LEU A 123 10.22 6.33 24.77
N LEU A 124 9.75 5.26 25.43
CA LEU A 124 9.24 5.30 26.81
C LEU A 124 10.26 4.77 27.84
N GLY A 125 11.42 4.29 27.40
CA GLY A 125 12.52 3.80 28.24
C GLY A 125 13.78 4.68 28.23
N ALA A 126 13.74 5.82 27.52
CA ALA A 126 14.82 6.79 27.48
C ALA A 126 14.37 8.10 28.15
N SER A 127 14.29 8.09 29.48
CA SER A 127 14.40 9.29 30.30
C SER A 127 15.48 9.03 31.35
N PRO A 128 16.62 9.75 31.35
CA PRO A 128 17.32 10.00 32.59
C PRO A 128 16.47 10.86 33.55
#